data_AF-J2KB13-F1
#
_entry.id   AF-J2KB13-F1
#
_cell.length_a   1.000
_cell.length_b   1.000
_cell.length_c   1.000
_cell.angle_alpha   90.00
_cell.angle_beta   90.00
_cell.angle_gamma   90.00
#
_symmetry.space_group_name_H-M   'P 1'
#
loop_
_entity.id
_entity.type
_entity.pdbx_description
1 polymer ?
#
loop_
_entity_poly.entity_id
_entity_poly.type
_entity_poly.pdbx_seq_one_letter_code
_entity_poly.pdbx_strand_id
1 'polypeptide(L)'
;MTAKDLPGQRVILRGSKAFRKNLPREAMYKTATFLVNHHWGNAREVADGMGVLLLTWNQAFYRYGQFDFFKLERCIEKNMSYLESLRTRNILEFGEADESLVRRLFKGFSAALAIRSGSKKGTQSPVATAKALHLLAPSFLPLWDDKIARGYGCHYAKDPVGKYLDFLWMTKAIATGLSKNLQNGADGSSAIKVIDEYNFARFTRGWVDA
;
A
#
# COMPACT_ATOMS: atom_id res chain seq x y z
N MET A 1 0.59 13.56 -15.39
CA MET A 1 -0.66 12.84 -15.73
C MET A 1 -1.82 13.77 -15.39
N THR A 2 -2.74 13.97 -16.32
CA THR A 2 -3.97 14.74 -16.11
C THR A 2 -5.15 13.80 -15.79
N ALA A 3 -6.28 14.32 -15.32
CA ALA A 3 -7.47 13.51 -15.04
C ALA A 3 -7.98 12.74 -16.27
N LYS A 4 -7.69 13.21 -17.49
CA LYS A 4 -8.03 12.53 -18.75
C LYS A 4 -7.17 11.30 -19.05
N ASP A 5 -6.02 11.18 -18.39
CA ASP A 5 -5.07 10.08 -18.58
C ASP A 5 -5.32 8.90 -17.62
N LEU A 6 -6.28 9.03 -16.70
CA LEU A 6 -6.63 7.98 -15.75
C LEU A 6 -7.43 6.85 -16.45
N PRO A 7 -7.16 5.58 -16.11
CA PRO A 7 -7.83 4.46 -16.75
C PRO A 7 -9.32 4.43 -16.41
N GLY A 8 -10.15 4.19 -17.42
CA GLY A 8 -11.58 3.96 -17.22
C GLY A 8 -11.86 2.58 -16.62
N GLN A 9 -13.05 2.39 -16.03
CA GLN A 9 -13.48 1.15 -15.37
C GLN A 9 -13.26 -0.11 -16.24
N ARG A 10 -13.53 -0.04 -17.55
CA ARG A 10 -13.36 -1.20 -18.46
C ARG A 10 -11.91 -1.69 -18.49
N VAL A 11 -10.94 -0.77 -18.53
CA VAL A 11 -9.50 -1.08 -18.56
C VAL A 11 -9.07 -1.66 -17.21
N ILE A 12 -9.55 -1.08 -16.11
CA ILE A 12 -9.28 -1.55 -14.75
C ILE A 12 -9.75 -2.99 -14.57
N LEU A 13 -11.00 -3.29 -14.94
CA LEU A 13 -11.55 -4.64 -14.85
C LEU A 13 -10.81 -5.64 -15.74
N ARG A 14 -10.36 -5.21 -16.92
CA ARG A 14 -9.53 -6.05 -17.81
C ARG A 14 -8.20 -6.42 -17.12
N GLY A 15 -7.53 -5.45 -16.49
CA GLY A 15 -6.29 -5.70 -15.74
C GLY A 15 -6.50 -6.58 -14.52
N SER A 16 -7.53 -6.32 -13.72
CA SER A 16 -7.89 -7.17 -12.57
C SER A 16 -8.19 -8.62 -12.98
N LYS A 17 -8.94 -8.82 -14.08
CA LYS A 17 -9.18 -10.16 -14.63
C LYS A 17 -7.89 -10.84 -15.10
N ALA A 18 -6.99 -10.10 -15.76
CA ALA A 18 -5.69 -10.61 -16.18
C ALA A 18 -4.82 -11.00 -14.98
N PHE A 19 -4.84 -10.20 -13.91
CA PHE A 19 -4.16 -10.52 -12.66
C PHE A 19 -4.65 -11.84 -12.08
N ARG A 20 -5.96 -11.97 -11.83
CA ARG A 20 -6.56 -13.17 -11.23
C ARG A 20 -6.34 -14.43 -12.07
N LYS A 21 -6.29 -14.30 -13.41
CA LYS A 21 -5.97 -15.41 -14.33
C LYS A 21 -4.52 -15.89 -14.20
N ASN A 22 -3.56 -14.98 -14.08
CA ASN A 22 -2.14 -15.30 -14.13
C ASN A 22 -1.49 -15.49 -12.74
N LEU A 23 -2.12 -14.96 -11.67
CA LEU A 23 -1.67 -15.07 -10.28
C LEU A 23 -2.81 -15.58 -9.39
N PRO A 24 -3.10 -16.90 -9.44
CA PRO A 24 -4.23 -17.46 -8.70
C PRO A 24 -4.01 -17.51 -7.17
N ARG A 25 -2.78 -17.29 -6.67
CA ARG A 25 -2.45 -17.41 -5.25
C ARG A 25 -1.59 -16.26 -4.75
N GLU A 26 -2.11 -15.58 -3.73
CA GLU A 26 -1.45 -14.48 -3.00
C GLU A 26 -1.15 -14.90 -1.56
N ALA A 27 -0.47 -16.03 -1.37
CA ALA A 27 -0.36 -16.69 -0.07
C ALA A 27 0.23 -15.77 1.01
N MET A 28 1.35 -15.11 0.74
CA MET A 28 2.01 -14.22 1.71
C MET A 28 1.13 -13.02 2.09
N TYR A 29 0.43 -12.42 1.13
CA TYR A 29 -0.47 -11.31 1.41
C TYR A 29 -1.67 -11.74 2.24
N LYS A 30 -2.28 -12.88 1.91
CA LYS A 30 -3.40 -13.44 2.69
C LYS A 30 -2.97 -13.80 4.10
N THR A 31 -1.82 -14.43 4.28
CA THR A 31 -1.28 -14.78 5.60
C THR A 31 -0.97 -13.54 6.44
N ALA A 32 -0.24 -12.56 5.89
CA ALA A 32 0.08 -11.33 6.62
C ALA A 32 -1.17 -10.53 6.98
N THR A 33 -2.13 -10.41 6.05
CA THR A 33 -3.41 -9.75 6.31
C THR A 33 -4.20 -10.47 7.40
N PHE A 34 -4.24 -11.81 7.37
CA PHE A 34 -4.89 -12.59 8.42
C PHE A 34 -4.27 -12.31 9.79
N LEU A 35 -2.94 -12.36 9.91
CA LEU A 35 -2.23 -12.12 11.17
C LEU A 35 -2.48 -10.71 11.70
N VAL A 36 -2.34 -9.69 10.84
CA VAL A 36 -2.60 -8.28 11.21
C VAL A 36 -4.05 -8.08 11.65
N ASN A 37 -5.01 -8.71 10.97
CA ASN A 37 -6.42 -8.61 11.33
C ASN A 37 -6.74 -9.34 12.64
N HIS A 38 -6.21 -10.55 12.81
CA HIS A 38 -6.47 -11.41 13.96
C HIS A 38 -5.91 -10.81 15.25
N HIS A 39 -4.76 -10.15 15.17
CA HIS A 39 -4.08 -9.55 16.31
C HIS A 39 -4.26 -8.02 16.40
N TRP A 40 -5.21 -7.44 15.67
CA TRP A 40 -5.48 -6.01 15.73
C TRP A 40 -5.73 -5.56 17.18
N GLY A 41 -5.08 -4.49 17.63
CA GLY A 41 -5.04 -4.10 19.05
C GLY A 41 -3.74 -4.47 19.77
N ASN A 42 -3.01 -5.48 19.29
CA ASN A 42 -1.73 -5.91 19.86
C ASN A 42 -0.58 -5.50 18.92
N ALA A 43 0.09 -4.40 19.24
CA ALA A 43 1.13 -3.80 18.38
C ALA A 43 2.29 -4.77 18.06
N ARG A 44 2.67 -5.64 19.01
CA ARG A 44 3.75 -6.61 18.83
C ARG A 44 3.38 -7.66 17.78
N GLU A 45 2.23 -8.29 17.96
CA GLU A 45 1.74 -9.34 17.06
C GLU A 45 1.40 -8.78 15.68
N VAL A 46 0.90 -7.54 15.61
CA VAL A 46 0.72 -6.81 14.33
C VAL A 46 2.07 -6.59 13.64
N ALA A 47 3.11 -6.18 14.37
CA ALA A 47 4.45 -6.01 13.81
C ALA A 47 5.01 -7.32 13.24
N ASP A 48 4.83 -8.43 13.96
CA ASP A 48 5.23 -9.77 13.52
C ASP A 48 4.47 -10.20 12.25
N GLY A 49 3.15 -9.99 12.22
CA GLY A 49 2.31 -10.23 11.04
C GLY A 49 2.72 -9.40 9.82
N MET A 50 3.08 -8.12 10.02
CA MET A 50 3.62 -7.26 8.96
C MET A 50 4.98 -7.76 8.46
N GLY A 51 5.81 -8.32 9.34
CA GLY A 51 7.09 -8.92 9.01
C GLY A 51 7.01 -9.99 7.92
N VAL A 52 5.96 -10.81 7.95
CA VAL A 52 5.72 -11.88 6.96
C VAL A 52 5.71 -11.31 5.54
N LEU A 53 4.95 -10.24 5.29
CA LEU A 53 4.90 -9.64 3.96
C LEU A 53 6.13 -8.79 3.67
N LEU A 54 6.58 -7.96 4.62
CA LEU A 54 7.66 -7.01 4.37
C LEU A 54 8.97 -7.71 4.04
N LEU A 55 9.29 -8.80 4.74
CA LEU A 55 10.53 -9.55 4.52
C LEU A 55 10.46 -10.45 3.28
N THR A 56 9.27 -10.82 2.81
CA THR A 56 9.09 -11.63 1.58
C THR A 56 8.95 -10.76 0.33
N TRP A 57 8.01 -9.81 0.34
CA TRP A 57 7.71 -8.95 -0.81
C TRP A 57 8.70 -7.79 -0.97
N ASN A 58 9.51 -7.49 0.04
CA ASN A 58 10.56 -6.48 -0.04
C ASN A 58 11.95 -7.07 0.24
N GLN A 59 12.12 -8.37 -0.04
CA GLN A 59 13.35 -9.12 0.21
C GLN A 59 14.58 -8.48 -0.45
N ALA A 60 14.45 -7.96 -1.68
CA ALA A 60 15.56 -7.33 -2.40
C ALA A 60 16.13 -6.10 -1.66
N PHE A 61 15.31 -5.41 -0.87
CA PHE A 61 15.75 -4.31 -0.01
C PHE A 61 16.32 -4.84 1.31
N TYR A 62 15.61 -5.75 1.98
CA TYR A 62 16.00 -6.26 3.30
C TYR A 62 17.13 -7.31 3.29
N ARG A 63 17.59 -7.77 2.12
CA ARG A 63 18.79 -8.62 2.00
C ARG A 63 20.06 -7.95 2.54
N TYR A 64 20.07 -6.62 2.67
CA TYR A 64 21.19 -5.85 3.21
C TYR A 64 21.09 -5.62 4.74
N GLY A 65 20.01 -6.08 5.36
CA GLY A 65 19.73 -5.94 6.78
C GLY A 65 18.23 -5.74 7.03
N GLN A 66 17.73 -6.34 8.10
CA GLN A 66 16.32 -6.23 8.49
C GLN A 66 16.05 -4.93 9.26
N PHE A 67 14.79 -4.55 9.35
CA PHE A 67 14.33 -3.49 10.26
C PHE A 67 14.26 -4.01 11.70
N ASP A 68 14.00 -3.10 12.63
CA ASP A 68 13.90 -3.40 14.06
C ASP A 68 12.43 -3.57 14.46
N PHE A 69 12.02 -4.80 14.80
CA PHE A 69 10.63 -5.10 15.18
C PHE A 69 10.17 -4.30 16.40
N PHE A 70 11.04 -4.03 17.38
CA PHE A 70 10.67 -3.21 18.54
C PHE A 70 10.38 -1.76 18.14
N LYS A 71 11.10 -1.22 17.14
CA LYS A 71 10.80 0.11 16.61
C LYS A 71 9.49 0.13 15.83
N LEU A 72 9.20 -0.92 15.07
CA LEU A 72 7.94 -1.06 14.36
C LEU A 72 6.75 -1.18 15.33
N GLU A 73 6.85 -2.04 16.34
CA GLU A 73 5.86 -2.19 17.42
C GLU A 73 5.55 -0.85 18.08
N ARG A 74 6.57 -0.13 18.57
CA ARG A 74 6.39 1.21 19.17
C ARG A 74 5.78 2.22 18.20
N CYS A 75 6.09 2.10 16.90
CA CYS A 75 5.51 2.97 15.88
C CYS A 75 4.02 2.68 15.70
N ILE A 76 3.62 1.41 15.69
CA ILE A 76 2.21 0.99 15.62
C ILE A 76 1.47 1.47 16.86
N GLU A 77 1.98 1.15 18.05
CA GLU A 77 1.37 1.52 19.34
C GLU A 77 1.12 3.03 19.44
N LYS A 78 2.14 3.84 19.14
CA LYS A 78 2.05 5.31 19.16
C LYS A 78 0.99 5.87 18.21
N ASN A 79 0.67 5.17 17.13
CA ASN A 79 -0.23 5.65 16.08
C ASN A 79 -1.56 4.87 16.01
N MET A 80 -1.84 3.99 16.99
CA MET A 80 -2.94 3.02 16.89
C MET A 80 -4.30 3.69 16.65
N SER A 81 -4.64 4.73 17.40
CA SER A 81 -5.92 5.46 17.25
C SER A 81 -6.08 6.09 15.86
N TYR A 82 -4.99 6.62 15.29
CA TYR A 82 -5.01 7.14 13.93
C TYR A 82 -5.15 6.04 12.88
N LEU A 83 -4.46 4.92 13.08
CA LEU A 83 -4.55 3.76 12.19
C LEU A 83 -5.97 3.18 12.18
N GLU A 84 -6.61 3.08 13.35
CA GLU A 84 -8.01 2.67 13.48
C GLU A 84 -8.94 3.60 12.69
N SER A 85 -8.75 4.91 12.80
CA SER A 85 -9.57 5.89 12.07
C SER A 85 -9.48 5.73 10.55
N LEU A 86 -8.31 5.39 10.01
CA LEU A 86 -8.12 5.18 8.57
C LEU A 86 -8.59 3.79 8.12
N ARG A 87 -8.44 2.79 8.98
CA ARG A 87 -8.73 1.39 8.67
C ARG A 87 -10.22 1.12 8.45
N THR A 88 -11.09 1.84 9.15
CA THR A 88 -12.55 1.73 9.00
C THR A 88 -13.10 2.48 7.79
N ARG A 89 -12.27 3.31 7.15
CA ARG A 89 -12.61 4.13 5.99
C ARG A 89 -12.13 3.49 4.69
N ASN A 90 -12.61 4.02 3.58
CA ASN A 90 -12.12 3.68 2.24
C ASN A 90 -11.55 4.90 1.50
N ILE A 91 -10.83 4.65 0.41
CA ILE A 91 -10.13 5.68 -0.37
C ILE A 91 -11.01 6.82 -0.90
N LEU A 92 -12.32 6.60 -1.08
CA LEU A 92 -13.24 7.67 -1.50
C LEU A 92 -13.37 8.76 -0.43
N GLU A 93 -13.14 8.41 0.82
CA GLU A 93 -13.21 9.29 1.97
C GLU A 93 -11.92 10.08 2.21
N PHE A 94 -10.82 9.77 1.52
CA PHE A 94 -9.56 10.51 1.64
C PHE A 94 -9.75 11.98 1.25
N GLY A 95 -9.30 12.92 2.07
CA GLY A 95 -9.38 14.36 1.79
C GLY A 95 -8.19 15.15 2.32
N GLU A 96 -8.20 16.47 2.09
CA GLU A 96 -7.09 17.37 2.48
C GLU A 96 -6.75 17.28 3.98
N ALA A 97 -7.77 17.10 4.83
CA ALA A 97 -7.59 16.94 6.28
C ALA A 97 -6.73 15.71 6.64
N ASP A 98 -6.74 14.66 5.80
CA ASP A 98 -5.98 13.43 6.03
C ASP A 98 -4.50 13.56 5.65
N GLU A 99 -4.12 14.54 4.81
CA GLU A 99 -2.75 14.63 4.29
C GLU A 99 -1.71 14.78 5.39
N SER A 100 -2.01 15.61 6.40
CA SER A 100 -1.13 15.81 7.55
C SER A 100 -0.92 14.51 8.35
N LEU A 101 -1.99 13.73 8.50
CA LEU A 101 -1.96 12.45 9.19
C LEU A 101 -1.20 11.40 8.38
N VAL A 102 -1.52 11.23 7.10
CA VAL A 102 -0.81 10.31 6.21
C VAL A 102 0.68 10.66 6.15
N ARG A 103 1.03 11.95 6.09
CA ARG A 103 2.42 12.41 6.13
C ARG A 103 3.13 12.02 7.43
N ARG A 104 2.47 12.18 8.57
CA ARG A 104 3.00 11.73 9.88
C ARG A 104 3.23 10.23 9.88
N LEU A 105 2.23 9.44 9.50
CA LEU A 105 2.31 7.98 9.47
C LEU A 105 3.44 7.53 8.54
N PHE A 106 3.49 8.06 7.31
CA PHE A 106 4.50 7.70 6.33
C PHE A 106 5.92 7.95 6.87
N LYS A 107 6.19 9.13 7.45
CA LYS A 107 7.50 9.44 8.04
C LYS A 107 7.84 8.52 9.22
N GLY A 108 6.86 8.26 10.10
CA GLY A 108 7.04 7.38 11.25
C GLY A 108 7.39 5.95 10.85
N PHE A 109 6.59 5.35 9.96
CA PHE A 109 6.83 4.00 9.45
C PHE A 109 8.10 3.93 8.61
N SER A 110 8.43 4.95 7.82
CA SER A 110 9.68 4.99 7.06
C SER A 110 10.91 4.96 7.98
N ALA A 111 10.86 5.65 9.11
CA ALA A 111 11.92 5.59 10.12
C ALA A 111 11.96 4.24 10.86
N ALA A 112 10.81 3.67 11.22
CA ALA A 112 10.72 2.39 11.93
C ALA A 112 11.19 1.20 11.06
N LEU A 113 10.94 1.27 9.75
CA LEU A 113 11.30 0.25 8.76
C LEU A 113 12.70 0.44 8.14
N ALA A 114 13.46 1.43 8.61
CA ALA A 114 14.83 1.63 8.16
C ALA A 114 15.71 0.42 8.53
N ILE A 115 16.68 0.11 7.67
CA ILE A 115 17.62 -1.00 7.92
C ILE A 115 18.37 -0.75 9.23
N ARG A 116 18.35 -1.72 10.15
CA ARG A 116 18.86 -1.51 11.52
C ARG A 116 20.39 -1.63 11.64
N SER A 117 21.02 -2.42 10.76
CA SER A 117 22.43 -2.81 10.88
C SER A 117 23.09 -3.01 9.52
N GLY A 118 24.41 -3.18 9.52
CA GLY A 118 25.20 -3.40 8.30
C GLY A 118 25.52 -2.13 7.52
N SER A 119 26.09 -2.30 6.33
CA SER A 119 26.56 -1.20 5.47
C SER A 119 25.45 -0.30 4.92
N LYS A 120 24.19 -0.73 5.03
CA LYS A 120 23.00 0.03 4.63
C LYS A 120 22.18 0.54 5.82
N LYS A 121 22.73 0.51 7.05
CA LYS A 121 22.05 1.02 8.25
C LYS A 121 21.47 2.42 8.02
N GLY A 122 20.23 2.62 8.45
CA GLY A 122 19.50 3.88 8.32
C GLY A 122 18.86 4.10 6.95
N THR A 123 19.13 3.25 5.95
CA THR A 123 18.47 3.35 4.65
C THR A 123 16.97 3.08 4.81
N GLN A 124 16.15 3.96 4.24
CA GLN A 124 14.69 3.87 4.25
C GLN A 124 14.16 3.36 2.91
N SER A 125 12.98 2.74 2.91
CA SER A 125 12.30 2.31 1.70
C SER A 125 10.87 2.86 1.64
N PRO A 126 10.59 3.79 0.70
CA PRO A 126 9.22 4.25 0.44
C PRO A 126 8.26 3.11 0.09
N VAL A 127 8.75 2.11 -0.66
CA VAL A 127 7.97 0.93 -1.03
C VAL A 127 7.64 0.06 0.18
N ALA A 128 8.60 -0.17 1.09
CA ALA A 128 8.31 -0.88 2.34
C ALA A 128 7.28 -0.13 3.19
N THR A 129 7.40 1.20 3.23
CA THR A 129 6.49 2.08 3.98
C THR A 129 5.07 1.99 3.43
N ALA A 130 4.89 2.08 2.12
CA ALA A 130 3.57 1.94 1.49
C ALA A 130 2.96 0.54 1.72
N LYS A 131 3.75 -0.53 1.59
CA LYS A 131 3.30 -1.90 1.88
C LYS A 131 2.84 -2.08 3.33
N ALA A 132 3.59 -1.50 4.27
CA ALA A 132 3.26 -1.52 5.69
C ALA A 132 1.93 -0.79 5.96
N LEU A 133 1.81 0.44 5.45
CA LEU A 133 0.60 1.24 5.59
C LEU A 133 -0.63 0.56 4.97
N HIS A 134 -0.47 -0.06 3.80
CA HIS A 134 -1.54 -0.80 3.14
C HIS A 134 -2.05 -1.97 3.99
N LEU A 135 -1.17 -2.77 4.62
CA LEU A 135 -1.61 -3.85 5.51
C LEU A 135 -2.44 -3.36 6.70
N LEU A 136 -2.14 -2.16 7.20
CA LEU A 136 -2.83 -1.57 8.34
C LEU A 136 -4.19 -0.98 7.95
N ALA A 137 -4.33 -0.40 6.75
CA ALA A 137 -5.57 0.18 6.25
C ALA A 137 -5.81 -0.16 4.76
N PRO A 138 -6.13 -1.42 4.41
CA PRO A 138 -6.08 -1.92 3.03
C PRO A 138 -7.14 -1.34 2.09
N SER A 139 -8.22 -0.77 2.63
CA SER A 139 -9.26 -0.09 1.86
C SER A 139 -8.99 1.40 1.67
N PHE A 140 -8.01 1.97 2.38
CA PHE A 140 -7.71 3.41 2.40
C PHE A 140 -6.31 3.76 1.87
N LEU A 141 -5.28 2.97 2.18
CA LEU A 141 -3.89 3.25 1.83
C LEU A 141 -3.44 2.30 0.71
N PRO A 142 -3.19 2.77 -0.53
CA PRO A 142 -2.89 1.89 -1.66
C PRO A 142 -1.45 1.38 -1.66
N LEU A 143 -1.23 0.22 -2.28
CA LEU A 143 0.12 -0.27 -2.56
C LEU A 143 0.82 0.59 -3.60
N TRP A 144 2.12 0.77 -3.41
CA TRP A 144 2.94 1.68 -4.22
C TRP A 144 4.36 1.13 -4.36
N ASP A 145 4.65 0.54 -5.51
CA ASP A 145 5.99 0.05 -5.87
C ASP A 145 6.69 0.97 -6.89
N ASP A 146 7.95 0.66 -7.25
CA ASP A 146 8.73 1.46 -8.21
C ASP A 146 8.04 1.59 -9.59
N LYS A 147 7.51 0.49 -10.14
CA LYS A 147 6.94 0.47 -11.49
C LYS A 147 5.61 1.20 -11.53
N ILE A 148 4.78 1.01 -10.50
CA ILE A 148 3.52 1.73 -10.32
C ILE A 148 3.80 3.22 -10.13
N ALA A 149 4.74 3.57 -9.23
CA ALA A 149 5.11 4.96 -8.98
C ALA A 149 5.58 5.67 -10.26
N ARG A 150 6.40 5.02 -11.09
CA ARG A 150 6.81 5.55 -12.39
C ARG A 150 5.63 5.66 -13.37
N GLY A 151 4.78 4.65 -13.43
CA GLY A 151 3.61 4.60 -14.30
C GLY A 151 2.65 5.78 -14.11
N TYR A 152 2.50 6.24 -12.87
CA TYR A 152 1.68 7.41 -12.52
C TYR A 152 2.44 8.74 -12.47
N GLY A 153 3.76 8.74 -12.70
CA GLY A 153 4.59 9.95 -12.56
C GLY A 153 4.83 10.37 -11.10
N CYS A 154 4.61 9.47 -10.16
CA CYS A 154 4.77 9.65 -8.72
C CYS A 154 6.08 9.01 -8.21
N HIS A 155 7.17 9.04 -8.97
CA HIS A 155 8.41 8.40 -8.50
C HIS A 155 9.02 9.14 -7.28
N TYR A 156 9.36 8.38 -6.24
CA TYR A 156 9.70 8.86 -4.89
C TYR A 156 11.17 9.30 -4.68
N ALA A 157 11.92 9.62 -5.75
CA ALA A 157 13.34 9.96 -5.62
C ALA A 157 13.63 11.23 -4.79
N LYS A 158 12.74 12.23 -4.84
CA LYS A 158 12.98 13.55 -4.23
C LYS A 158 12.11 13.82 -3.01
N ASP A 159 10.80 13.58 -3.14
CA ASP A 159 9.83 13.74 -2.06
C ASP A 159 8.95 12.49 -1.96
N PRO A 160 9.41 11.43 -1.26
CA PRO A 160 8.65 10.20 -1.15
C PRO A 160 7.25 10.38 -0.59
N VAL A 161 7.08 11.25 0.41
CA VAL A 161 5.80 11.40 1.08
C VAL A 161 4.83 12.26 0.26
N GLY A 162 5.30 13.33 -0.37
CA GLY A 162 4.48 14.10 -1.30
C GLY A 162 4.06 13.27 -2.52
N LYS A 163 4.97 12.46 -3.05
CA LYS A 163 4.66 11.57 -4.19
C LYS A 163 3.68 10.46 -3.83
N TYR A 164 3.68 10.00 -2.58
CA TYR A 164 2.66 9.06 -2.09
C TYR A 164 1.29 9.73 -1.94
N LEU A 165 1.25 10.99 -1.47
CA LEU A 165 0.02 11.78 -1.41
C LEU A 165 -0.56 12.07 -2.81
N ASP A 166 0.29 12.43 -3.77
CA ASP A 166 -0.10 12.57 -5.18
C ASP A 166 -0.78 11.28 -5.68
N PHE A 167 -0.18 10.12 -5.35
CA PHE A 167 -0.71 8.82 -5.75
C PHE A 167 -2.02 8.46 -5.04
N LEU A 168 -2.20 8.83 -3.76
CA LEU A 168 -3.47 8.70 -3.05
C LEU A 168 -4.60 9.48 -3.74
N TRP A 169 -4.34 10.73 -4.12
CA TRP A 169 -5.31 11.55 -4.86
C TRP A 169 -5.68 10.94 -6.22
N MET A 170 -4.69 10.43 -6.95
CA MET A 170 -4.95 9.71 -8.21
C MET A 170 -5.78 8.45 -7.98
N THR A 171 -5.45 7.66 -6.96
CA THR A 171 -6.19 6.44 -6.60
C THR A 171 -7.63 6.75 -6.24
N LYS A 172 -7.86 7.82 -5.46
CA LYS A 172 -9.21 8.32 -5.16
C LYS A 172 -9.95 8.71 -6.44
N ALA A 173 -9.33 9.49 -7.32
CA ALA A 173 -9.97 9.90 -8.58
C ALA A 173 -10.35 8.70 -9.45
N ILE A 174 -9.49 7.67 -9.53
CA ILE A 174 -9.80 6.42 -10.22
C ILE A 174 -10.98 5.70 -9.54
N ALA A 175 -10.95 5.56 -8.22
CA ALA A 175 -12.00 4.90 -7.46
C ALA A 175 -13.36 5.60 -7.61
N THR A 176 -13.38 6.93 -7.67
CA THR A 176 -14.59 7.73 -7.93
C THR A 176 -15.20 7.40 -9.30
N GLY A 177 -14.36 7.08 -10.30
CA GLY A 177 -14.82 6.69 -11.64
C GLY A 177 -15.33 5.25 -11.76
N LEU A 178 -15.24 4.44 -10.69
CA LEU A 178 -15.77 3.07 -10.68
C LEU A 178 -17.27 3.04 -10.36
N SER A 179 -17.97 1.98 -10.77
CA SER A 179 -19.37 1.75 -10.41
C SER A 179 -19.54 1.58 -8.90
N LYS A 180 -20.72 1.94 -8.37
CA LYS A 180 -21.05 1.80 -6.94
C LYS A 180 -20.83 0.38 -6.41
N ASN A 181 -21.09 -0.63 -7.23
CA ASN A 181 -20.87 -2.04 -6.84
C ASN A 181 -19.39 -2.34 -6.57
N LEU A 182 -18.48 -1.78 -7.36
CA LEU A 182 -17.03 -1.93 -7.16
C LEU A 182 -16.53 -1.04 -6.02
N GLN A 183 -17.10 0.15 -5.85
CA GLN A 183 -16.81 1.02 -4.72
C GLN A 183 -17.14 0.35 -3.38
N ASN A 184 -18.29 -0.35 -3.32
CA ASN A 184 -18.76 -1.05 -2.11
C ASN A 184 -18.19 -2.47 -1.95
N GLY A 185 -17.36 -2.93 -2.88
CA GLY A 185 -16.73 -4.24 -2.84
C GLY A 185 -17.68 -5.44 -2.91
N ALA A 186 -18.59 -5.44 -3.90
CA ALA A 186 -19.62 -6.47 -4.08
C ALA A 186 -19.10 -7.92 -4.24
N ASP A 187 -17.83 -8.13 -4.55
CA ASP A 187 -17.17 -9.46 -4.59
C ASP A 187 -16.25 -9.73 -3.38
N GLY A 188 -16.33 -8.89 -2.34
CA GLY A 188 -15.42 -8.87 -1.20
C GLY A 188 -14.10 -8.14 -1.45
N SER A 189 -13.88 -7.55 -2.63
CA SER A 189 -12.67 -6.78 -2.97
C SER A 189 -12.93 -5.27 -2.88
N SER A 190 -12.11 -4.54 -2.12
CA SER A 190 -12.18 -3.07 -2.09
C SER A 190 -11.84 -2.45 -3.45
N ALA A 191 -12.25 -1.19 -3.67
CA ALA A 191 -11.85 -0.42 -4.84
C ALA A 191 -10.32 -0.37 -5.00
N ILE A 192 -9.57 -0.21 -3.89
CA ILE A 192 -8.10 -0.28 -3.88
C ILE A 192 -7.61 -1.61 -4.43
N LYS A 193 -8.19 -2.74 -4.02
CA LYS A 193 -7.75 -4.05 -4.48
C LYS A 193 -7.88 -4.19 -5.99
N VAL A 194 -9.03 -3.80 -6.56
CA VAL A 194 -9.25 -3.89 -8.01
C VAL A 194 -8.26 -2.96 -8.78
N ILE A 195 -7.99 -1.77 -8.23
CA ILE A 195 -7.00 -0.84 -8.79
C ILE A 195 -5.59 -1.40 -8.69
N ASP A 196 -5.22 -2.04 -7.58
CA ASP A 196 -3.92 -2.65 -7.36
C ASP A 196 -3.67 -3.83 -8.32
N GLU A 197 -4.64 -4.74 -8.45
CA GLU A 197 -4.56 -5.85 -9.41
C GLU A 197 -4.37 -5.34 -10.84
N TYR A 198 -5.08 -4.27 -11.22
CA TYR A 198 -4.88 -3.57 -12.49
C TYR A 198 -3.47 -2.98 -12.61
N ASN A 199 -3.01 -2.24 -11.60
CA ASN A 199 -1.70 -1.59 -11.60
C ASN A 199 -0.58 -2.61 -11.76
N PHE A 200 -0.67 -3.74 -11.05
CA PHE A 200 0.28 -4.83 -11.17
C PHE A 200 0.26 -5.45 -12.57
N ALA A 201 -0.93 -5.72 -13.11
CA ALA A 201 -1.07 -6.29 -14.45
C ALA A 201 -0.47 -5.35 -15.53
N ARG A 202 -0.74 -4.04 -15.44
CA ARG A 202 -0.25 -3.05 -16.40
C ARG A 202 1.24 -2.74 -16.21
N PHE A 203 1.61 -2.18 -15.07
CA PHE A 203 2.94 -1.59 -14.88
C PHE A 203 3.98 -2.63 -14.49
N THR A 204 3.61 -3.65 -13.72
CA THR A 204 4.58 -4.62 -13.22
C THR A 204 4.82 -5.76 -14.19
N ARG A 205 3.77 -6.24 -14.89
CA ARG A 205 3.83 -7.40 -15.77
C ARG A 205 3.59 -7.12 -17.25
N GLY A 206 2.98 -6.01 -17.63
CA GLY A 206 2.66 -5.70 -19.04
C GLY A 206 1.62 -6.66 -19.65
N TRP A 207 0.69 -7.17 -18.85
CA TRP A 207 -0.37 -8.08 -19.31
C TRP A 207 -1.54 -7.37 -19.99
N VAL A 208 -1.65 -6.05 -19.78
CA VAL A 208 -2.68 -5.22 -20.38
C VAL A 208 -2.09 -3.87 -20.75
N ASP A 209 -2.52 -3.35 -21.90
CA ASP A 209 -2.19 -2.00 -22.33
C ASP A 209 -3.12 -0.96 -21.68
N ALA A 210 -2.74 0.31 -21.85
CA ALA A 210 -3.49 1.49 -21.43
C ALA A 210 -4.92 1.52 -21.99
#